data_AF-A0A535VDX2-F1
#
_entry.id   AF-A0A535VDX2-F1
#
_cell.length_a   1.000
_cell.length_b   1.000
_cell.length_c   1.000
_cell.angle_alpha   90.00
_cell.angle_beta   90.00
_cell.angle_gamma   90.00
#
_symmetry.space_group_name_H-M   'P 1'
#
loop_
_entity.id
_entity.type
_entity.pdbx_description
1 polymer ?
#
loop_
_entity_poly.entity_id
_entity_poly.type
_entity_poly.pdbx_seq_one_letter_code
_entity_poly.pdbx_strand_id
1 'polypeptide(L)'
;MSTNPIPGGQDIESTLGHLSKAELLSLIKRMVQLYPDLAGLIETAQQTTPSHKPQRPPFNPEFYRRQVNEIFYTTDRNTWGSEGRAAGPLLRIVDIGNDYVKQQDYVDAATLYEIIIRGILDNYDSFRWHPYEGDLDDVVEECVEGLGRCLRGKQDDAAVRRQIIQTLYDVYDFDSSLENDEPVMSSRVPAMLVRWTTLEERLMIATWVREAFDLEIDWHANDVSDSEDFDDFLLGLEADTIDDETFLRIEKSFSFLLLTLTKCYHLLQIASLERTIDV
;
A
#
# COMPACT_ATOMS: atom_id res chain seq x y z
N MET A 1 22.24 -39.49 6.31
CA MET A 1 21.92 -38.05 6.44
C MET A 1 20.57 -37.97 7.11
N SER A 2 20.57 -37.79 8.43
CA SER A 2 19.38 -37.80 9.26
C SER A 2 18.67 -36.46 9.19
N THR A 3 17.44 -36.46 8.67
CA THR A 3 16.43 -35.48 9.03
C THR A 3 15.95 -35.82 10.44
N ASN A 4 16.30 -35.01 11.43
CA ASN A 4 15.68 -35.09 12.76
C ASN A 4 14.24 -34.52 12.65
N PRO A 5 13.19 -35.30 12.93
CA PRO A 5 11.85 -34.76 13.07
C PRO A 5 11.72 -34.10 14.44
N ILE A 6 11.18 -32.89 14.47
CA ILE A 6 10.74 -32.22 15.70
C ILE A 6 9.64 -33.10 16.32
N PRO A 7 9.77 -33.61 17.55
CA PRO A 7 8.77 -34.47 18.15
C PRO A 7 7.64 -33.64 18.77
N GLY A 8 6.39 -33.93 18.39
CA GLY A 8 5.22 -33.58 19.21
C GLY A 8 4.41 -32.36 18.77
N GLY A 9 4.03 -32.26 17.50
CA GLY A 9 2.92 -31.40 17.08
C GLY A 9 1.60 -32.14 17.22
N GLN A 10 1.02 -32.19 18.43
CA GLN A 10 -0.43 -32.36 18.47
C GLN A 10 -1.03 -31.15 17.75
N ASP A 11 -1.86 -31.43 16.76
CA ASP A 11 -2.65 -30.41 16.08
C ASP A 11 -3.32 -29.51 17.13
N ILE A 12 -3.11 -28.19 17.00
CA ILE A 12 -3.60 -27.20 17.96
C ILE A 12 -5.12 -27.29 18.04
N GLU A 13 -5.79 -27.56 16.91
CA GLU A 13 -7.23 -27.74 16.85
C GLU A 13 -7.69 -28.94 17.68
N SER A 14 -7.02 -30.09 17.53
CA SER A 14 -7.26 -31.29 18.34
C SER A 14 -7.04 -31.04 19.83
N THR A 15 -5.97 -30.32 20.18
CA THR A 15 -5.62 -30.03 21.57
C THR A 15 -6.65 -29.10 22.23
N LEU A 16 -7.11 -28.08 21.50
CA LEU A 16 -8.17 -27.18 21.96
C LEU A 16 -9.53 -27.87 22.04
N GLY A 17 -9.81 -28.83 21.13
CA GLY A 17 -11.04 -29.61 21.12
C GLY A 17 -11.21 -30.55 22.32
N HIS A 18 -10.11 -30.91 22.99
CA HIS A 18 -10.13 -31.71 24.21
C HIS A 18 -10.33 -30.89 25.50
N LEU A 19 -10.21 -29.56 25.44
CA LEU A 19 -10.38 -28.70 26.60
C LEU A 19 -11.87 -28.50 26.92
N SER A 20 -12.20 -28.54 28.21
CA SER A 20 -13.53 -28.15 28.65
C SER A 20 -13.76 -26.65 28.44
N LYS A 21 -15.04 -26.24 28.38
CA LYS A 21 -15.42 -24.83 28.24
C LYS A 21 -14.77 -23.92 29.31
N ALA A 22 -14.62 -24.41 30.54
CA ALA A 22 -14.01 -23.65 31.63
C ALA A 22 -12.49 -23.47 31.43
N GLU A 23 -11.82 -24.48 30.87
CA GLU A 23 -10.39 -24.43 30.56
C GLU A 23 -10.12 -23.52 29.37
N LEU A 24 -10.95 -23.59 28.31
CA LEU A 24 -10.90 -22.66 27.18
C LEU A 24 -11.10 -21.21 27.63
N LEU A 25 -12.10 -20.94 28.49
CA LEU A 25 -12.33 -19.58 29.00
C LEU A 25 -11.14 -19.07 29.82
N SER A 26 -10.51 -19.94 30.61
CA SER A 26 -9.34 -19.59 31.42
C SER A 26 -8.12 -19.33 30.54
N LEU A 27 -7.94 -20.12 29.49
CA LEU A 27 -6.89 -19.93 28.49
C LEU A 27 -7.08 -18.61 27.74
N ILE A 28 -8.29 -18.34 27.24
CA ILE A 28 -8.63 -17.09 26.54
C ILE A 28 -8.39 -15.88 27.45
N LYS A 29 -8.85 -15.92 28.71
CA LYS A 29 -8.57 -14.84 29.67
C LYS A 29 -7.09 -14.60 29.86
N ARG A 30 -6.29 -15.67 29.93
CA ARG A 30 -4.84 -15.57 30.06
C ARG A 30 -4.18 -15.03 28.79
N MET A 31 -4.68 -15.40 27.62
CA MET A 31 -4.24 -14.83 26.34
C MET A 31 -4.53 -13.33 26.28
N VAL A 32 -5.72 -12.88 26.68
CA VAL A 32 -6.08 -11.44 26.73
C VAL A 32 -5.25 -10.67 27.76
N GLN A 33 -4.92 -11.29 28.90
CA GLN A 33 -4.05 -10.66 29.89
C GLN A 33 -2.62 -10.47 29.38
N LEU A 34 -2.14 -11.38 28.53
CA LEU A 34 -0.79 -11.32 27.94
C LEU A 34 -0.76 -10.45 26.68
N TYR A 35 -1.89 -10.36 25.97
CA TYR A 35 -2.07 -9.66 24.70
C TYR A 35 -3.43 -8.92 24.75
N PRO A 36 -3.45 -7.68 25.30
CA PRO A 36 -4.69 -6.91 25.51
C PRO A 36 -5.46 -6.58 24.24
N ASP A 37 -4.79 -6.57 23.09
CA ASP A 37 -5.33 -6.46 21.73
C ASP A 37 -6.34 -7.57 21.39
N LEU A 38 -6.22 -8.75 21.99
CA LEU A 38 -7.18 -9.85 21.83
C LEU A 38 -8.56 -9.55 22.44
N ALA A 39 -8.69 -8.53 23.30
CA ALA A 39 -9.98 -8.11 23.85
C ALA A 39 -10.96 -7.70 22.74
N GLY A 40 -10.48 -7.05 21.67
CA GLY A 40 -11.31 -6.66 20.53
C GLY A 40 -11.90 -7.84 19.77
N LEU A 41 -11.19 -8.99 19.71
CA LEU A 41 -11.70 -10.22 19.10
C LEU A 41 -12.82 -10.86 19.92
N ILE A 42 -12.78 -10.72 21.26
CA ILE A 42 -13.86 -11.21 22.13
C ILE A 42 -15.12 -10.35 21.97
N GLU A 43 -14.97 -9.03 21.89
CA GLU A 43 -16.10 -8.13 21.62
C GLU A 43 -16.73 -8.44 20.25
N THR A 44 -15.90 -8.78 19.25
CA THR A 44 -16.34 -9.22 17.92
C THR A 44 -17.08 -10.55 17.98
N ALA A 45 -16.59 -11.54 18.75
CA ALA A 45 -17.22 -12.85 18.91
C ALA A 45 -18.54 -12.82 19.71
N GLN A 46 -18.76 -11.82 20.57
CA GLN A 46 -20.03 -11.66 21.29
C GLN A 46 -21.17 -11.19 20.38
N GLN A 47 -20.85 -10.50 19.29
CA GLN A 47 -21.83 -9.99 18.32
C GLN A 47 -22.33 -11.10 17.35
N THR A 48 -21.64 -12.24 17.29
CA THR A 48 -22.07 -13.43 16.53
C THR A 48 -22.98 -14.33 17.36
N THR A 49 -24.20 -13.89 17.68
CA THR A 49 -25.25 -14.77 18.24
C THR A 49 -25.99 -15.50 17.10
N PRO A 50 -26.47 -16.75 17.25
CA PRO A 50 -26.82 -17.64 16.12
C PRO A 50 -28.09 -17.30 15.33
N SER A 51 -28.69 -16.12 15.50
CA SER A 51 -30.01 -15.79 14.91
C SER A 51 -29.99 -14.72 13.83
N HIS A 52 -28.82 -14.22 13.43
CA HIS A 52 -28.66 -13.42 12.23
C HIS A 52 -27.59 -14.04 11.35
N LYS A 53 -27.81 -14.01 10.01
CA LYS A 53 -26.74 -14.22 9.03
C LYS A 53 -25.49 -13.49 9.55
N PRO A 54 -24.28 -14.08 9.47
CA PRO A 54 -23.07 -13.39 9.91
C PRO A 54 -22.92 -12.12 9.08
N GLN A 55 -23.46 -11.02 9.59
CA GLN A 55 -23.16 -9.69 9.09
C GLN A 55 -21.78 -9.41 9.66
N ARG A 56 -20.81 -9.26 8.75
CA ARG A 56 -19.50 -8.74 9.09
C ARG A 56 -19.73 -7.48 9.95
N PRO A 57 -19.02 -7.33 11.09
CA PRO A 57 -19.11 -6.10 11.87
C PRO A 57 -18.86 -4.91 10.93
N PRO A 58 -19.61 -3.82 11.06
CA PRO A 58 -19.36 -2.64 10.24
C PRO A 58 -17.91 -2.18 10.39
N PHE A 59 -17.28 -1.85 9.27
CA PHE A 59 -15.92 -1.34 9.26
C PHE A 59 -15.81 -0.11 10.17
N ASN A 60 -14.80 -0.11 11.05
CA ASN A 60 -14.59 0.95 12.03
C ASN A 60 -13.17 1.53 11.86
N PRO A 61 -13.01 2.65 11.13
CA PRO A 61 -11.72 3.30 10.93
C PRO A 61 -10.99 3.63 12.25
N GLU A 62 -11.72 4.09 13.27
CA GLU A 62 -11.12 4.48 14.56
C GLU A 62 -10.56 3.30 15.35
N PHE A 63 -11.09 2.09 15.11
CA PHE A 63 -10.53 0.88 15.71
C PHE A 63 -9.15 0.59 15.12
N TYR A 64 -9.00 0.64 13.80
CA TYR A 64 -7.72 0.41 13.15
C TYR A 64 -6.72 1.52 13.39
N ARG A 65 -7.16 2.79 13.43
CA ARG A 65 -6.28 3.91 13.78
C ARG A 65 -5.69 3.77 15.18
N ARG A 66 -6.50 3.35 16.16
CA ARG A 66 -5.99 3.07 17.51
C ARG A 66 -5.01 1.90 17.53
N GLN A 67 -5.25 0.84 16.76
CA GLN A 67 -4.32 -0.27 16.66
C GLN A 67 -2.97 0.14 16.05
N VAL A 68 -2.98 0.87 14.93
CA VAL A 68 -1.75 1.38 14.30
C VAL A 68 -0.99 2.28 15.26
N ASN A 69 -1.66 3.21 15.93
CA ASN A 69 -1.03 4.10 16.92
C ASN A 69 -0.45 3.33 18.11
N GLU A 70 -1.14 2.29 18.60
CA GLU A 70 -0.67 1.48 19.72
C GLU A 70 0.60 0.69 19.34
N ILE A 71 0.70 0.20 18.10
CA ILE A 71 1.92 -0.49 17.61
C ILE A 71 3.12 0.45 17.73
N PHE A 72 3.01 1.68 17.22
CA PHE A 72 4.11 2.65 17.31
C PHE A 72 4.36 3.20 18.71
N TYR A 73 3.33 3.23 19.57
CA TYR A 73 3.45 3.67 20.96
C TYR A 73 4.18 2.64 21.83
N THR A 74 3.91 1.34 21.60
CA THR A 74 4.43 0.25 22.43
C THR A 74 5.74 -0.34 21.93
N THR A 75 6.07 -0.16 20.65
CA THR A 75 7.33 -0.67 20.09
C THR A 75 8.51 0.17 20.58
N ASP A 76 9.52 -0.50 21.14
CA ASP A 76 10.78 0.15 21.54
C ASP A 76 11.56 0.64 20.31
N ARG A 77 11.74 1.96 20.25
CA ARG A 77 12.36 2.74 19.17
C ARG A 77 13.88 2.81 19.27
N ASN A 78 14.45 2.51 20.43
CA ASN A 78 15.87 2.75 20.71
C ASN A 78 16.74 1.49 20.55
N THR A 79 16.21 0.46 19.91
CA THR A 79 16.88 -0.83 19.77
C THR A 79 16.79 -1.34 18.34
N TRP A 80 17.91 -1.85 17.82
CA TRP A 80 18.02 -2.45 16.49
C TRP A 80 16.83 -3.34 16.12
N GLY A 81 16.34 -3.22 14.89
CA GLY A 81 15.16 -3.93 14.39
C GLY A 81 13.85 -3.40 14.99
N SER A 82 13.81 -2.11 15.33
CA SER A 82 12.59 -1.46 15.81
C SER A 82 11.54 -1.37 14.72
N GLU A 83 11.96 -1.12 13.48
CA GLU A 83 11.09 -1.14 12.31
C GLU A 83 10.48 -2.52 12.12
N GLY A 84 11.29 -3.59 12.03
CA GLY A 84 10.77 -4.95 11.86
C GLY A 84 9.79 -5.39 12.96
N ARG A 85 9.97 -4.93 14.20
CA ARG A 85 9.02 -5.20 15.29
C ARG A 85 7.69 -4.47 15.12
N ALA A 86 7.68 -3.27 14.52
CA ALA A 86 6.46 -2.53 14.19
C ALA A 86 5.81 -3.06 12.89
N ALA A 87 6.63 -3.39 11.88
CA ALA A 87 6.20 -3.86 10.57
C ALA A 87 5.39 -5.16 10.63
N GLY A 88 5.85 -6.16 11.41
CA GLY A 88 5.16 -7.45 11.52
C GLY A 88 3.68 -7.34 11.96
N PRO A 89 3.36 -6.61 13.04
CA PRO A 89 1.99 -6.26 13.40
C PRO A 89 1.23 -5.48 12.33
N LEU A 90 1.86 -4.51 11.67
CA LEU A 90 1.20 -3.72 10.61
C LEU A 90 0.84 -4.58 9.41
N LEU A 91 1.72 -5.49 8.97
CA LEU A 91 1.45 -6.44 7.88
C LEU A 91 0.25 -7.34 8.16
N ARG A 92 0.01 -7.73 9.42
CA ARG A 92 -1.22 -8.45 9.79
C ARG A 92 -2.48 -7.60 9.62
N ILE A 93 -2.37 -6.28 9.77
CA ILE A 93 -3.49 -5.36 9.47
C ILE A 93 -3.62 -5.18 7.95
N VAL A 94 -2.51 -5.13 7.20
CA VAL A 94 -2.52 -5.13 5.72
C VAL A 94 -3.26 -6.36 5.17
N ASP A 95 -3.07 -7.55 5.76
CA ASP A 95 -3.79 -8.77 5.38
C ASP A 95 -5.32 -8.62 5.49
N ILE A 96 -5.80 -7.89 6.49
CA ILE A 96 -7.23 -7.58 6.63
C ILE A 96 -7.68 -6.68 5.47
N GLY A 97 -6.87 -5.69 5.09
CA GLY A 97 -7.08 -4.85 3.90
C GLY A 97 -7.16 -5.70 2.63
N ASN A 98 -6.23 -6.65 2.46
CA ASN A 98 -6.21 -7.58 1.35
C ASN A 98 -7.49 -8.44 1.29
N ASP A 99 -8.05 -8.82 2.44
CA ASP A 99 -9.32 -9.53 2.50
C ASP A 99 -10.52 -8.66 2.12
N TYR A 100 -10.52 -7.36 2.44
CA TYR A 100 -11.51 -6.42 1.90
C TYR A 100 -11.41 -6.30 0.38
N VAL A 101 -10.19 -6.23 -0.18
CA VAL A 101 -9.96 -6.22 -1.64
C VAL A 101 -10.52 -7.49 -2.29
N LYS A 102 -10.26 -8.68 -1.72
CA LYS A 102 -10.81 -9.95 -2.23
C LYS A 102 -12.33 -9.98 -2.23
N GLN A 103 -12.95 -9.31 -1.27
CA GLN A 103 -14.40 -9.17 -1.14
C GLN A 103 -14.97 -8.02 -1.99
N GLN A 104 -14.13 -7.28 -2.72
CA GLN A 104 -14.49 -6.10 -3.50
C GLN A 104 -15.01 -4.92 -2.66
N ASP A 105 -14.75 -4.95 -1.35
CA ASP A 105 -15.03 -3.88 -0.40
C ASP A 105 -13.92 -2.82 -0.48
N TYR A 106 -13.74 -2.23 -1.66
CA TYR A 106 -12.60 -1.34 -1.96
C TYR A 106 -12.57 -0.05 -1.13
N VAL A 107 -13.72 0.41 -0.62
CA VAL A 107 -13.80 1.60 0.24
C VAL A 107 -13.11 1.32 1.57
N ASP A 108 -13.51 0.24 2.24
CA ASP A 108 -12.96 -0.16 3.53
C ASP A 108 -11.48 -0.55 3.39
N ALA A 109 -11.12 -1.24 2.30
CA ALA A 109 -9.73 -1.54 1.98
C ALA A 109 -8.88 -0.27 1.85
N ALA A 110 -9.32 0.69 1.01
CA ALA A 110 -8.60 1.93 0.79
C ALA A 110 -8.43 2.73 2.08
N THR A 111 -9.48 2.87 2.88
CA THR A 111 -9.40 3.55 4.18
C THR A 111 -8.43 2.84 5.13
N LEU A 112 -8.39 1.50 5.13
CA LEU A 112 -7.46 0.76 5.98
C LEU A 112 -5.99 0.95 5.56
N TYR A 113 -5.70 0.88 4.27
CA TYR A 113 -4.35 1.14 3.74
C TYR A 113 -3.91 2.58 4.03
N GLU A 114 -4.80 3.57 3.86
CA GLU A 114 -4.53 4.97 4.22
C GLU A 114 -4.20 5.13 5.71
N ILE A 115 -4.93 4.48 6.61
CA ILE A 115 -4.66 4.52 8.04
C ILE A 115 -3.26 3.98 8.36
N ILE A 116 -2.87 2.87 7.74
CA ILE A 116 -1.55 2.25 7.94
C ILE A 116 -0.46 3.17 7.40
N ILE A 117 -0.58 3.63 6.16
CA ILE A 117 0.38 4.52 5.50
C ILE A 117 0.57 5.77 6.35
N ARG A 118 -0.50 6.49 6.72
CA ARG A 118 -0.37 7.71 7.53
C ARG A 118 0.28 7.44 8.87
N GLY A 119 -0.06 6.33 9.53
CA GLY A 119 0.59 5.95 10.78
C GLY A 119 2.09 5.73 10.62
N ILE A 120 2.52 5.12 9.50
CA ILE A 120 3.94 4.94 9.17
C ILE A 120 4.61 6.29 8.91
N LEU A 121 4.06 7.11 8.01
CA LEU A 121 4.63 8.42 7.66
C LEU A 121 4.76 9.33 8.89
N ASP A 122 3.75 9.37 9.77
CA ASP A 122 3.75 10.16 11.01
C ASP A 122 4.83 9.71 12.02
N ASN A 123 5.31 8.46 11.91
CA ASN A 123 6.28 7.87 12.85
C ASN A 123 7.63 7.54 12.19
N TYR A 124 7.80 7.80 10.89
CA TYR A 124 8.91 7.30 10.08
C TYR A 124 10.27 7.69 10.68
N ASP A 125 10.49 8.99 10.88
CA ASP A 125 11.73 9.53 11.46
C ASP A 125 12.03 9.01 12.86
N SER A 126 11.00 8.60 13.61
CA SER A 126 11.17 8.10 14.98
C SER A 126 11.61 6.63 15.02
N PHE A 127 11.43 5.90 13.92
CA PHE A 127 11.76 4.48 13.82
C PHE A 127 12.96 4.20 12.92
N ARG A 128 13.29 5.14 12.02
CA ARG A 128 14.46 5.08 11.14
C ARG A 128 15.78 5.23 11.91
N TRP A 129 16.17 4.17 12.62
CA TRP A 129 17.37 4.14 13.44
C TRP A 129 18.64 3.93 12.60
N HIS A 130 18.53 3.25 11.45
CA HIS A 130 19.64 2.97 10.56
C HIS A 130 19.21 3.07 9.09
N PRO A 131 20.03 3.66 8.18
CA PRO A 131 19.72 3.77 6.75
C PRO A 131 19.63 2.44 5.96
N TYR A 132 19.74 1.29 6.65
CA TYR A 132 19.59 -0.04 6.04
C TYR A 132 18.40 -0.81 6.62
N GLU A 133 17.66 -0.23 7.58
CA GLU A 133 16.32 -0.73 7.93
C GLU A 133 15.34 -0.19 6.87
N GLY A 134 14.39 -1.03 6.47
CA GLY A 134 13.37 -0.73 5.46
C GLY A 134 12.13 -1.59 5.64
N ASP A 135 11.94 -2.19 6.81
CA ASP A 135 10.80 -3.08 7.07
C ASP A 135 9.49 -2.29 7.03
N LEU A 136 9.51 -1.00 7.39
CA LEU A 136 8.35 -0.12 7.25
C LEU A 136 8.08 0.25 5.79
N ASP A 137 9.14 0.39 4.98
CA ASP A 137 9.02 0.67 3.55
C ASP A 137 8.27 -0.47 2.84
N ASP A 138 8.60 -1.73 3.19
CA ASP A 138 7.90 -2.92 2.70
C ASP A 138 6.39 -2.90 3.03
N VAL A 139 6.01 -2.43 4.22
CA VAL A 139 4.60 -2.30 4.60
C VAL A 139 3.90 -1.24 3.76
N VAL A 140 4.56 -0.11 3.50
CA VAL A 140 4.02 0.94 2.63
C VAL A 140 3.87 0.42 1.21
N GLU A 141 4.85 -0.30 0.67
CA GLU A 141 4.80 -0.91 -0.67
C GLU A 141 3.59 -1.85 -0.81
N GLU A 142 3.35 -2.73 0.17
CA GLU A 142 2.19 -3.62 0.18
C GLU A 142 0.86 -2.84 0.23
N CYS A 143 0.79 -1.76 1.00
CA CYS A 143 -0.37 -0.86 1.04
C CYS A 143 -0.58 -0.15 -0.30
N VAL A 144 0.49 0.34 -0.93
CA VAL A 144 0.49 0.98 -2.25
C VAL A 144 -0.05 0.01 -3.30
N GLU A 145 0.44 -1.23 -3.33
CA GLU A 145 -0.10 -2.26 -4.24
C GLU A 145 -1.59 -2.53 -3.98
N GLY A 146 -2.00 -2.59 -2.71
CA GLY A 146 -3.40 -2.69 -2.29
C GLY A 146 -4.27 -1.53 -2.79
N LEU A 147 -3.79 -0.30 -2.64
CA LEU A 147 -4.45 0.92 -3.14
C LEU A 147 -4.55 0.92 -4.66
N GLY A 148 -3.53 0.43 -5.38
CA GLY A 148 -3.60 0.23 -6.83
C GLY A 148 -4.71 -0.71 -7.28
N ARG A 149 -4.90 -1.81 -6.53
CA ARG A 149 -6.03 -2.74 -6.75
C ARG A 149 -7.36 -2.03 -6.49
N CYS A 150 -7.47 -1.22 -5.44
CA CYS A 150 -8.68 -0.44 -5.13
C CYS A 150 -8.99 0.61 -6.21
N LEU A 151 -7.98 1.34 -6.68
CA LEU A 151 -8.12 2.37 -7.72
C LEU A 151 -8.62 1.77 -9.04
N ARG A 152 -8.15 0.57 -9.39
CA ARG A 152 -8.65 -0.17 -10.55
C ARG A 152 -10.08 -0.68 -10.35
N GLY A 153 -10.42 -1.11 -9.13
CA GLY A 153 -11.72 -1.70 -8.79
C GLY A 153 -12.87 -0.70 -8.62
N LYS A 154 -12.59 0.55 -8.26
CA LYS A 154 -13.59 1.63 -8.11
C LYS A 154 -13.42 2.70 -9.17
N GLN A 155 -13.87 2.44 -10.39
CA GLN A 155 -13.80 3.42 -11.48
C GLN A 155 -14.88 4.51 -11.36
N ASP A 156 -16.03 4.21 -10.77
CA ASP A 156 -17.20 5.11 -10.78
C ASP A 156 -17.36 5.96 -9.52
N ASP A 157 -16.53 5.77 -8.49
CA ASP A 157 -16.62 6.48 -7.22
C ASP A 157 -15.53 7.56 -7.11
N ALA A 158 -15.86 8.77 -7.56
CA ALA A 158 -14.91 9.88 -7.61
C ALA A 158 -14.33 10.25 -6.23
N ALA A 159 -15.10 10.11 -5.15
CA ALA A 159 -14.64 10.46 -3.80
C ALA A 159 -13.57 9.46 -3.32
N VAL A 160 -13.84 8.16 -3.48
CA VAL A 160 -12.91 7.09 -3.10
C VAL A 160 -11.67 7.12 -3.99
N ARG A 161 -11.82 7.35 -5.30
CA ARG A 161 -10.68 7.50 -6.21
C ARG A 161 -9.78 8.65 -5.79
N ARG A 162 -10.35 9.83 -5.50
CA ARG A 162 -9.59 10.99 -5.06
C ARG A 162 -8.84 10.73 -3.77
N GLN A 163 -9.47 10.07 -2.79
CA GLN A 163 -8.82 9.65 -1.55
C GLN A 163 -7.61 8.74 -1.82
N ILE A 164 -7.77 7.70 -2.66
CA ILE A 164 -6.69 6.78 -3.02
C ILE A 164 -5.54 7.51 -3.73
N ILE A 165 -5.87 8.35 -4.72
CA ILE A 165 -4.89 9.15 -5.47
C ILE A 165 -4.11 10.05 -4.52
N GLN A 166 -4.79 10.72 -3.59
CA GLN A 166 -4.14 11.57 -2.61
C GLN A 166 -3.21 10.76 -1.69
N THR A 167 -3.65 9.61 -1.18
CA THR A 167 -2.77 8.75 -0.36
C THR A 167 -1.55 8.25 -1.13
N LEU A 168 -1.71 7.86 -2.39
CA LEU A 168 -0.58 7.47 -3.24
C LEU A 168 0.38 8.65 -3.47
N TYR A 169 -0.16 9.83 -3.74
CA TYR A 169 0.65 11.05 -3.88
C TYR A 169 1.37 11.41 -2.58
N ASP A 170 0.71 11.33 -1.42
CA ASP A 170 1.32 11.60 -0.11
C ASP A 170 2.54 10.68 0.12
N VAL A 171 2.51 9.42 -0.32
CA VAL A 171 3.65 8.49 -0.26
C VAL A 171 4.78 8.92 -1.20
N TYR A 172 4.45 9.32 -2.43
CA TYR A 172 5.44 9.81 -3.39
C TYR A 172 6.11 11.09 -2.90
N ASP A 173 5.34 12.09 -2.47
CA ASP A 173 5.83 13.36 -1.94
C ASP A 173 6.74 13.13 -0.73
N PHE A 174 6.33 12.25 0.19
CA PHE A 174 7.14 11.88 1.35
C PHE A 174 8.46 11.22 0.94
N ASP A 175 8.43 10.17 0.12
CA ASP A 175 9.64 9.41 -0.28
C ASP A 175 10.59 10.28 -1.11
N SER A 176 10.07 11.15 -1.97
CA SER A 176 10.87 12.15 -2.70
C SER A 176 11.48 13.23 -1.80
N SER A 177 10.89 13.50 -0.63
CA SER A 177 11.47 14.43 0.35
C SER A 177 12.63 13.81 1.16
N LEU A 178 12.79 12.48 1.11
CA LEU A 178 13.88 11.79 1.78
C LEU A 178 15.20 11.99 1.00
N GLU A 179 16.30 12.24 1.70
CA GLU A 179 17.65 12.27 1.13
C GLU A 179 18.16 10.85 0.79
N ASN A 180 17.40 10.09 0.00
CA ASN A 180 17.74 8.74 -0.44
C ASN A 180 18.27 8.79 -1.88
N ASP A 181 19.25 7.92 -2.20
CA ASP A 181 19.79 7.80 -3.56
C ASP A 181 18.71 7.31 -4.56
N GLU A 182 17.73 6.52 -4.10
CA GLU A 182 16.60 6.04 -4.91
C GLU A 182 15.30 5.97 -4.07
N PRO A 183 14.11 6.19 -4.68
CA PRO A 183 12.82 6.04 -3.99
C PRO A 183 12.56 4.58 -3.63
N VAL A 184 12.25 4.31 -2.36
CA VAL A 184 12.04 2.93 -1.86
C VAL A 184 10.54 2.63 -1.78
N MET A 185 9.78 3.46 -1.06
CA MET A 185 8.36 3.26 -0.81
C MET A 185 7.48 3.55 -2.04
N SER A 186 7.90 4.51 -2.85
CA SER A 186 7.06 5.11 -3.90
C SER A 186 7.41 4.62 -5.30
N SER A 187 8.37 3.69 -5.44
CA SER A 187 8.90 3.24 -6.74
C SER A 187 7.85 2.88 -7.79
N ARG A 188 6.69 2.36 -7.38
CA ARG A 188 5.56 1.99 -8.27
C ARG A 188 4.50 3.08 -8.42
N VAL A 189 4.46 4.07 -7.51
CA VAL A 189 3.42 5.09 -7.44
C VAL A 189 3.32 5.89 -8.76
N PRO A 190 4.42 6.43 -9.34
CA PRO A 190 4.34 7.18 -10.60
C PRO A 190 3.65 6.40 -11.72
N ALA A 191 4.10 5.17 -11.98
CA ALA A 191 3.55 4.31 -13.03
C ALA A 191 2.07 3.95 -12.76
N MET A 192 1.71 3.75 -11.49
CA MET A 192 0.33 3.47 -11.11
C MET A 192 -0.60 4.66 -11.33
N LEU A 193 -0.18 5.86 -10.91
CA LEU A 193 -0.95 7.08 -11.07
C LEU A 193 -1.13 7.39 -12.55
N VAL A 194 -0.06 7.39 -13.36
CA VAL A 194 -0.18 7.61 -14.82
C VAL A 194 -1.14 6.62 -15.48
N ARG A 195 -1.08 5.34 -15.11
CA ARG A 195 -1.84 4.28 -15.77
C ARG A 195 -3.31 4.21 -15.38
N TRP A 196 -3.63 4.43 -14.11
CA TRP A 196 -4.96 4.12 -13.55
C TRP A 196 -5.83 5.33 -13.24
N THR A 197 -5.36 6.52 -13.60
CA THR A 197 -6.11 7.77 -13.47
C THR A 197 -6.63 8.26 -14.81
N THR A 198 -7.70 9.03 -14.76
CA THR A 198 -8.26 9.76 -15.89
C THR A 198 -7.41 10.97 -16.21
N LEU A 199 -7.63 11.60 -17.37
CA LEU A 199 -6.94 12.83 -17.73
C LEU A 199 -7.14 13.95 -16.68
N GLU A 200 -8.37 14.15 -16.22
CA GLU A 200 -8.68 15.16 -15.20
C GLU A 200 -7.90 14.92 -13.89
N GLU A 201 -7.84 13.65 -13.45
CA GLU A 201 -7.08 13.26 -12.27
C GLU A 201 -5.56 13.43 -12.49
N ARG A 202 -5.02 13.10 -13.67
CA ARG A 202 -3.60 13.31 -13.96
C ARG A 202 -3.22 14.79 -13.94
N LEU A 203 -4.05 15.67 -14.50
CA LEU A 203 -3.80 17.11 -14.49
C LEU A 203 -3.87 17.69 -13.06
N MET A 204 -4.77 17.15 -12.23
CA MET A 204 -4.80 17.49 -10.81
C MET A 204 -3.48 17.08 -10.12
N ILE A 205 -3.00 15.85 -10.35
CA ILE A 205 -1.72 15.38 -9.77
C ILE A 205 -0.54 16.18 -10.32
N ALA A 206 -0.52 16.50 -11.61
CA ALA A 206 0.54 17.30 -12.23
C ALA A 206 0.64 18.70 -11.60
N THR A 207 -0.50 19.29 -11.24
CA THR A 207 -0.53 20.55 -10.49
C THR A 207 0.17 20.39 -9.14
N TRP A 208 -0.09 19.32 -8.40
CA TRP A 208 0.57 19.06 -7.12
C TRP A 208 2.08 18.85 -7.27
N VAL A 209 2.52 18.06 -8.25
CA VAL A 209 3.95 17.83 -8.54
C VAL A 209 4.65 19.15 -8.87
N ARG A 210 4.05 19.97 -9.76
CA ARG A 210 4.59 21.29 -10.10
C ARG A 210 4.72 22.20 -8.88
N GLU A 211 3.70 22.23 -8.02
CA GLU A 211 3.71 23.05 -6.80
C GLU A 211 4.73 22.55 -5.76
N ALA A 212 4.89 21.24 -5.59
CA ALA A 212 5.79 20.66 -4.61
C ALA A 212 7.27 20.89 -4.96
N PHE A 213 7.62 20.83 -6.23
CA PHE A 213 9.00 20.96 -6.71
C PHE A 213 9.30 22.31 -7.40
N ASP A 214 8.37 23.28 -7.32
CA ASP A 214 8.49 24.63 -7.93
C ASP A 214 8.85 24.56 -9.44
N LEU A 215 8.21 23.64 -10.17
CA LEU A 215 8.54 23.35 -11.58
C LEU A 215 7.83 24.31 -12.54
N GLU A 216 8.60 25.20 -13.14
CA GLU A 216 8.15 26.09 -14.23
C GLU A 216 8.43 25.49 -15.63
N ILE A 217 8.12 24.20 -15.82
CA ILE A 217 8.38 23.50 -17.09
C ILE A 217 7.34 23.88 -18.15
N ASP A 218 7.80 24.43 -19.28
CA ASP A 218 7.04 24.60 -20.53
C ASP A 218 7.49 23.57 -21.56
N TRP A 219 6.72 22.50 -21.76
CA TRP A 219 7.03 21.42 -22.70
C TRP A 219 7.27 21.87 -24.15
N HIS A 220 6.75 23.04 -24.53
CA HIS A 220 6.90 23.57 -25.88
C HIS A 220 8.18 24.39 -26.07
N ALA A 221 8.91 24.71 -25.01
CA ALA A 221 10.20 25.37 -25.10
C ALA A 221 11.23 24.47 -25.82
N ASN A 222 12.18 25.09 -26.51
CA ASN A 222 13.16 24.36 -27.33
C ASN A 222 14.30 23.74 -26.50
N ASP A 223 14.45 24.17 -25.25
CA ASP A 223 15.52 23.84 -24.30
C ASP A 223 15.04 22.97 -23.12
N VAL A 224 13.81 22.46 -23.15
CA VAL A 224 13.26 21.54 -22.13
C VAL A 224 14.14 20.30 -21.91
N SER A 225 14.91 19.89 -22.92
CA SER A 225 15.83 18.76 -22.79
C SER A 225 17.06 19.04 -21.94
N ASP A 226 17.33 20.31 -21.61
CA ASP A 226 18.55 20.73 -20.92
C ASP A 226 18.30 21.08 -19.44
N SER A 227 17.04 21.00 -18.96
CA SER A 227 16.73 21.19 -17.54
C SER A 227 17.18 19.95 -16.75
N GLU A 228 18.08 20.14 -15.78
CA GLU A 228 18.51 19.09 -14.83
C GLU A 228 17.36 18.59 -13.93
N ASP A 229 16.23 19.30 -13.90
CA ASP A 229 15.04 19.05 -13.08
C ASP A 229 13.94 18.26 -13.80
N PHE A 230 14.31 17.36 -14.71
CA PHE A 230 13.35 16.60 -15.50
C PHE A 230 12.73 15.47 -14.68
N ASP A 231 11.43 15.61 -14.38
CA ASP A 231 10.63 14.58 -13.72
C ASP A 231 9.84 13.73 -14.74
N ASP A 232 10.32 12.51 -14.99
CA ASP A 232 9.65 11.48 -15.81
C ASP A 232 8.19 11.26 -15.39
N PHE A 233 7.88 11.45 -14.11
CA PHE A 233 6.53 11.34 -13.60
C PHE A 233 5.64 12.47 -14.12
N LEU A 234 6.11 13.73 -14.06
CA LEU A 234 5.36 14.88 -14.57
C LEU A 234 5.10 14.75 -16.08
N LEU A 235 6.10 14.31 -16.86
CA LEU A 235 5.91 14.05 -18.29
C LEU A 235 4.82 12.98 -18.51
N GLY A 236 4.85 11.89 -17.74
CA GLY A 236 3.84 10.84 -17.81
C GLY A 236 2.43 11.33 -17.48
N LEU A 237 2.29 12.28 -16.55
CA LEU A 237 0.99 12.87 -16.19
C LEU A 237 0.41 13.77 -17.30
N GLU A 238 1.27 14.56 -17.93
CA GLU A 238 0.89 15.59 -18.91
C GLU A 238 1.01 15.12 -20.38
N ALA A 239 1.45 13.89 -20.62
CA ALA A 239 1.68 13.33 -21.97
C ALA A 239 0.52 13.54 -22.95
N ASP A 240 -0.72 13.37 -22.49
CA ASP A 240 -1.94 13.53 -23.33
C ASP A 240 -2.26 15.00 -23.69
N THR A 241 -1.55 15.98 -23.11
CA THR A 241 -1.68 17.41 -23.42
C THR A 241 -0.67 17.91 -24.43
N ILE A 242 0.32 17.08 -24.77
CA ILE A 242 1.45 17.39 -25.63
C ILE A 242 1.25 16.65 -26.96
N ASP A 243 1.61 17.28 -28.08
CA ASP A 243 1.57 16.63 -29.38
C ASP A 243 2.69 15.59 -29.56
N ASP A 244 2.49 14.60 -30.43
CA ASP A 244 3.44 13.52 -30.68
C ASP A 244 4.83 14.00 -31.10
N GLU A 245 4.95 15.12 -31.82
CA GLU A 245 6.26 15.66 -32.24
C GLU A 245 7.03 16.23 -31.05
N THR A 246 6.33 16.98 -30.18
CA THR A 246 6.88 17.51 -28.93
C THR A 246 7.24 16.39 -27.97
N PHE A 247 6.36 15.38 -27.80
CA PHE A 247 6.63 14.22 -26.95
C PHE A 247 7.86 13.44 -27.42
N LEU A 248 7.96 13.13 -28.72
CA LEU A 248 9.11 12.42 -29.28
C LEU A 248 10.41 13.25 -29.24
N ARG A 249 10.32 14.58 -29.28
CA ARG A 249 11.49 15.45 -29.10
C ARG A 249 12.04 15.32 -27.69
N ILE A 250 11.16 15.32 -26.68
CA ILE A 250 11.52 15.16 -25.27
C ILE A 250 12.08 13.74 -25.02
N GLU A 251 11.39 12.71 -25.50
CA GLU A 251 11.80 11.30 -25.32
C GLU A 251 13.12 10.95 -26.02
N LYS A 252 13.36 11.46 -27.24
CA LYS A 252 14.61 11.20 -27.98
C LYS A 252 15.84 11.81 -27.33
N SER A 253 15.67 12.82 -26.48
CA SER A 253 16.75 13.37 -25.69
C SER A 253 17.15 12.49 -24.50
N PHE A 254 16.30 11.54 -24.08
CA PHE A 254 16.53 10.72 -22.87
C PHE A 254 16.14 9.24 -23.02
N SER A 255 17.14 8.37 -22.98
CA SER A 255 17.04 6.92 -23.18
C SER A 255 16.54 6.16 -21.94
N PHE A 256 15.30 6.37 -21.50
CA PHE A 256 14.71 5.55 -20.41
C PHE A 256 13.31 4.99 -20.73
N LEU A 257 12.45 5.74 -21.45
CA LEU A 257 11.12 5.27 -21.86
C LEU A 257 11.13 4.05 -22.79
N LEU A 258 12.22 3.85 -23.54
CA LEU A 258 12.45 2.62 -24.33
C LEU A 258 12.44 1.35 -23.46
N LEU A 259 12.83 1.38 -22.19
CA LEU A 259 12.78 0.22 -21.29
C LEU A 259 11.37 -0.04 -20.75
N THR A 260 10.60 1.03 -20.49
CA THR A 260 9.25 0.96 -19.92
C THR A 260 8.21 0.64 -20.99
N LEU A 261 8.29 1.28 -22.17
CA LEU A 261 7.42 1.03 -23.31
C LEU A 261 7.65 -0.34 -23.95
N THR A 262 8.89 -0.85 -23.99
CA THR A 262 9.15 -2.20 -24.53
C THR A 262 8.57 -3.29 -23.62
N LYS A 263 8.57 -3.10 -22.29
CA LYS A 263 7.84 -3.98 -21.36
C LYS A 263 6.32 -3.87 -21.50
N CYS A 264 5.78 -2.67 -21.75
CA CYS A 264 4.34 -2.46 -21.97
C CYS A 264 3.84 -3.05 -23.30
N TYR A 265 4.63 -2.97 -24.37
CA TYR A 265 4.28 -3.51 -25.68
C TYR A 265 4.24 -5.06 -25.67
N HIS A 266 5.15 -5.71 -24.94
CA HIS A 266 5.14 -7.16 -24.79
C HIS A 266 3.95 -7.68 -23.95
N LEU A 267 3.52 -6.96 -22.91
CA LEU A 267 2.35 -7.33 -22.10
C LEU A 267 1.02 -7.13 -22.83
N LEU A 268 0.93 -6.13 -23.71
CA LEU A 268 -0.24 -5.92 -24.58
C LEU A 268 -0.36 -7.01 -25.66
N GLN A 269 0.76 -7.51 -26.20
CA GLN A 269 0.74 -8.65 -27.14
C GLN A 269 0.34 -9.97 -26.47
N ILE A 270 0.77 -10.23 -25.25
CA ILE A 270 0.38 -11.45 -24.50
C ILE A 270 -1.12 -11.42 -24.15
N ALA A 271 -1.63 -10.30 -23.66
CA ALA A 271 -3.05 -10.13 -23.33
C ALA A 271 -4.00 -10.11 -24.57
N SER A 272 -3.45 -9.86 -25.76
CA SER A 272 -4.15 -9.99 -27.05
C SER A 272 -4.17 -11.43 -27.56
N LEU A 273 -3.10 -12.20 -27.32
CA LEU A 273 -3.00 -13.60 -27.76
C LEU A 273 -3.87 -14.54 -26.92
N GLU A 274 -3.95 -14.33 -25.61
CA GLU A 274 -4.80 -15.14 -24.72
C GLU A 274 -6.30 -14.99 -25.03
N ARG A 275 -6.73 -13.78 -25.43
CA ARG A 275 -8.12 -13.53 -25.88
C ARG A 275 -8.48 -14.14 -27.23
N THR A 276 -7.50 -14.59 -28.00
CA THR A 276 -7.72 -15.18 -29.34
C THR A 276 -7.72 -16.71 -29.30
N ILE A 277 -7.32 -17.33 -28.18
CA ILE A 277 -7.21 -18.80 -28.02
C ILE A 277 -8.47 -19.40 -27.35
N ASP A 278 -9.33 -18.58 -26.74
CA ASP A 278 -10.61 -19.00 -26.12
C ASP A 278 -11.85 -18.87 -27.04
N VAL A 279 -11.68 -18.94 -28.37
CA VAL A 279 -12.77 -19.05 -29.36
C VAL A 279 -12.59 -20.31 -30.19
#